data_AF-A0A920G5V8-F1
#
_entry.id   AF-A0A920G5V8-F1
#
_cell.length_a   1.000
_cell.length_b   1.000
_cell.length_c   1.000
_cell.angle_alpha   90.00
_cell.angle_beta   90.00
_cell.angle_gamma   90.00
#
_symmetry.space_group_name_H-M   'P 1'
#
loop_
_entity.id
_entity.type
_entity.pdbx_description
1 polymer ?
#
loop_
_entity_poly.entity_id
_entity_poly.type
_entity_poly.pdbx_seq_one_letter_code
_entity_poly.pdbx_strand_id
1 'polypeptide(L)' 'MGAVLNANNVRLDAATLGFILEHGEAKVCCGYRVLRVAREAVSHSGRDLLIVDIEDPEGRGRMYRRADL' A
#
# COMPACT_ATOMS: atom_id res chain seq x y z
N MET A 1 6.79 0.12 -20.95
CA MET A 1 7.19 0.45 -19.56
C MET A 1 6.76 -0.69 -18.66
N GLY A 2 7.57 -1.05 -17.68
CA GLY A 2 7.30 -2.16 -16.76
C GLY A 2 7.36 -1.72 -15.31
N ALA A 3 6.56 -2.35 -14.46
CA ALA A 3 6.57 -2.17 -13.01
C ALA A 3 6.27 -3.53 -12.36
N VAL A 4 6.74 -3.71 -11.13
CA VAL A 4 6.42 -4.87 -10.29
C VAL A 4 5.56 -4.36 -9.13
N LEU A 5 4.42 -4.99 -8.90
CA LEU A 5 3.50 -4.64 -7.82
C LEU A 5 3.69 -5.60 -6.64
N ASN A 6 4.03 -5.06 -5.48
CA ASN A 6 4.06 -5.79 -4.22
C ASN A 6 2.77 -5.49 -3.43
N ALA A 7 1.87 -6.45 -3.35
CA ALA A 7 0.63 -6.34 -2.59
C ALA A 7 0.91 -6.54 -1.09
N ASN A 8 0.76 -5.47 -0.31
CA ASN A 8 0.93 -5.51 1.14
C ASN A 8 -0.41 -5.63 1.85
N ASN A 9 -0.45 -6.42 2.92
CA ASN A 9 -1.67 -6.62 3.70
C ASN A 9 -1.92 -5.43 4.63
N VAL A 10 -3.09 -4.81 4.51
CA VAL A 10 -3.51 -3.64 5.33
C VAL A 10 -3.71 -3.95 6.81
N ARG A 11 -3.68 -5.22 7.21
CA ARG A 11 -3.79 -5.65 8.63
C ARG A 11 -2.44 -5.62 9.36
N LEU A 12 -1.34 -5.39 8.65
CA LEU A 12 -0.02 -5.28 9.26
C LEU A 12 0.11 -3.98 10.05
N ASP A 13 0.88 -4.04 11.14
CA ASP A 13 1.32 -2.85 11.86
C ASP A 13 2.39 -2.07 11.06
N ALA A 14 2.64 -0.83 11.49
CA ALA A 14 3.56 0.07 10.78
C ALA A 14 5.01 -0.42 10.80
N ALA A 15 5.47 -1.06 11.87
CA ALA A 15 6.85 -1.53 11.97
C ALA A 15 7.09 -2.72 11.02
N THR A 16 6.17 -3.68 10.99
CA THR A 16 6.22 -4.79 10.04
C THR A 16 6.16 -4.30 8.59
N LEU A 17 5.28 -3.33 8.29
CA LEU A 17 5.20 -2.75 6.96
C LEU A 17 6.48 -1.98 6.59
N GLY A 18 7.10 -1.27 7.54
CA GLY A 18 8.36 -0.55 7.35
C GLY A 18 9.51 -1.49 7.00
N PHE A 19 9.62 -2.63 7.69
CA PHE A 19 10.60 -3.68 7.37
C PHE A 19 10.41 -4.22 5.94
N ILE A 20 9.17 -4.45 5.51
CA ILE A 20 8.90 -4.89 4.13
C ILE A 20 9.31 -3.81 3.12
N LEU A 21 8.99 -2.55 3.40
CA LEU A 21 9.32 -1.43 2.51
C LEU A 21 10.83 -1.23 2.39
N GLU A 22 11.59 -1.36 3.48
CA GLU A 22 13.06 -1.28 3.50
C GLU A 22 13.69 -2.21 2.47
N HIS A 23 13.23 -3.47 2.42
CA HIS A 23 13.76 -4.53 1.56
C HIS A 23 13.08 -4.62 0.19
N GLY A 24 11.90 -4.03 0.02
CA GLY A 24 11.04 -4.22 -1.16
C GLY A 24 11.41 -3.39 -2.38
N GLU A 25 12.50 -2.62 -2.32
CA GLU A 25 12.99 -1.71 -3.37
C GLU A 25 11.95 -0.75 -3.98
N ALA A 26 10.83 -0.56 -3.28
CA ALA A 26 9.74 0.25 -3.77
C ALA A 26 10.19 1.71 -3.97
N LYS A 27 9.54 2.36 -4.95
CA LYS A 27 9.67 3.80 -5.23
C LYS A 27 8.36 4.56 -4.96
N VAL A 28 7.24 3.84 -4.96
CA VAL A 28 5.90 4.37 -4.77
C VAL A 28 5.15 3.44 -3.82
N CYS A 29 4.44 4.03 -2.85
CA CYS A 29 3.53 3.34 -1.94
C CYS A 29 2.12 3.90 -2.18
N CYS A 30 1.20 3.05 -2.66
CA CYS A 30 -0.17 3.44 -2.97
C CYS A 30 -1.16 2.76 -2.02
N GLY A 31 -2.22 3.45 -1.60
CA GLY A 31 -3.30 2.79 -0.87
C GLY A 31 -4.48 3.71 -0.54
N TYR A 32 -5.59 3.10 -0.13
CA TYR A 32 -6.83 3.78 0.24
C TYR A 32 -6.92 3.98 1.75
N ARG A 33 -7.11 5.22 2.24
CA ARG A 33 -7.12 5.51 3.69
C ARG A 33 -5.82 5.10 4.41
N VAL A 34 -4.74 4.98 3.65
CA VAL A 34 -3.44 4.43 4.06
C VAL A 34 -2.55 5.49 4.72
N LEU A 35 -3.01 6.74 4.79
CA LEU A 35 -2.21 7.87 5.28
C LEU A 35 -1.69 7.74 6.73
N ARG A 36 -2.36 7.04 7.66
CA ARG A 36 -1.79 6.90 9.02
C ARG A 36 -0.72 5.81 9.11
N VAL A 37 -1.07 4.57 8.75
CA VAL A 37 -0.14 3.43 8.90
C VAL A 37 1.01 3.47 7.91
N ALA A 38 0.79 3.88 6.65
CA ALA A 38 1.90 3.96 5.70
C ALA A 38 2.85 5.12 5.97
N ARG A 39 2.39 6.28 6.46
CA ARG A 39 3.32 7.36 6.83
C ARG A 39 4.29 6.91 7.92
N GLU A 40 3.76 6.22 8.92
CA GLU A 40 4.56 5.63 9.99
C GLU A 40 5.50 4.54 9.44
N ALA A 41 5.00 3.62 8.62
CA ALA A 41 5.82 2.57 8.01
C ALA A 41 6.94 3.11 7.10
N VAL A 42 6.66 4.13 6.30
CA VAL A 42 7.66 4.80 5.45
C VAL A 42 8.74 5.44 6.33
N SER A 43 8.37 6.04 7.47
CA SER A 43 9.35 6.59 8.43
C SER A 43 10.27 5.52 9.01
N HIS A 44 9.77 4.29 9.22
CA HIS A 44 10.57 3.14 9.65
C HIS A 44 11.46 2.56 8.56
N SER A 45 11.07 2.69 7.28
CA SER A 45 11.80 2.09 6.17
C SER A 45 13.11 2.81 5.83
N GLY A 46 13.27 4.07 6.23
CA GLY A 46 14.42 4.91 5.86
C GLY A 46 14.50 5.26 4.38
N ARG A 47 13.46 4.97 3.58
CA ARG A 47 13.42 5.17 2.13
C ARG A 47 12.66 6.44 1.75
N ASP A 48 13.09 7.08 0.68
CA ASP A 48 12.34 8.13 0.02
C ASP A 48 11.30 7.51 -0.93
N LEU A 49 10.04 7.47 -0.48
CA LEU A 49 8.92 6.82 -1.15
C LEU A 49 7.84 7.86 -1.51
N LEU A 50 7.40 7.86 -2.77
CA LEU A 50 6.22 8.63 -3.15
C LEU A 50 4.97 7.95 -2.55
N ILE A 51 4.29 8.65 -1.64
CA ILE A 51 3.03 8.18 -1.06
C ILE A 51 1.87 8.70 -1.90
N VAL A 52 1.07 7.79 -2.46
CA VAL A 52 -0.14 8.11 -3.23
C VAL A 52 -1.35 7.65 -2.43
N ASP A 53 -2.14 8.60 -1.93
CA ASP A 53 -3.45 8.30 -1.38
C ASP A 53 -4.44 8.17 -2.53
N ILE A 54 -5.14 7.05 -2.57
CA ILE A 54 -6.16 6.78 -3.58
C ILE A 54 -7.48 7.24 -3.00
N GLU A 55 -8.13 8.24 -3.61
CA GLU A 55 -9.51 8.57 -3.27
C GLU A 55 -10.45 7.63 -4.03
N ASP A 56 -10.91 6.58 -3.34
CA ASP A 56 -11.95 5.69 -3.85
C ASP A 56 -13.31 5.98 -3.17
N PRO A 57 -14.23 6.72 -3.82
CA PRO A 57 -15.57 6.97 -3.27
C PRO A 57 -16.42 5.69 -3.16
N GLU A 58 -16.07 4.62 -3.87
CA GLU A 58 -16.74 3.33 -3.81
C GLU A 58 -16.13 2.34 -2.80
N GLY A 59 -15.09 2.76 -2.04
CA GLY A 59 -14.14 1.93 -1.26
C GLY A 59 -14.66 0.95 -0.19
N ARG A 60 -15.94 0.57 -0.22
CA ARG A 60 -16.41 -0.73 0.25
C ARG A 60 -16.13 -1.75 -0.86
N GLY A 61 -14.91 -2.31 -0.86
CA GLY A 61 -14.45 -3.27 -1.88
C GLY A 61 -15.57 -4.21 -2.35
N ARG A 62 -15.96 -4.06 -3.62
CA ARG A 62 -16.98 -4.92 -4.23
C ARG A 62 -16.34 -6.27 -4.53
N MET A 63 -16.90 -7.33 -3.96
CA MET A 63 -16.54 -8.69 -4.36
C MET A 63 -17.30 -9.02 -5.64
N TYR A 64 -16.60 -9.11 -6.77
CA TYR A 64 -17.15 -9.63 -8.00
C TYR A 64 -16.93 -11.13 -8.05
N ARG A 65 -17.98 -11.92 -8.17
CA ARG A 65 -17.92 -13.33 -8.53
C ARG A 65 -17.89 -13.45 -10.05
N ARG A 66 -17.47 -14.62 -10.55
CA ARG A 66 -17.45 -14.92 -11.99
C ARG A 66 -18.82 -14.81 -12.68
N ALA A 67 -19.91 -14.78 -11.91
CA ALA A 67 -21.28 -14.58 -12.39
C ALA A 67 -21.69 -13.09 -12.43
N ASP A 68 -20.86 -12.19 -11.90
CA ASP A 68 -21.06 -10.73 -11.86
C ASP A 68 -20.29 -10.01 -13.00
N LEU A 69 -19.68 -10.79 -13.91
CA LEU A 69 -19.05 -10.39 -15.18
C LEU A 69 -19.85 -10.97 -16.35
#